data_AF-A0A2S3QDD4-F1
#
_entry.id   AF-A0A2S3QDD4-F1
#
_cell.length_a   1.000
_cell.length_b   1.000
_cell.length_c   1.000
_cell.angle_alpha   90.00
_cell.angle_beta   90.00
_cell.angle_gamma   90.00
#
_symmetry.space_group_name_H-M   'P 1'
#
loop_
_entity.id
_entity.type
_entity.pdbx_description
1 polymer ?
#
loop_
_entity_poly.entity_id
_entity_poly.type
_entity_poly.pdbx_seq_one_letter_code
_entity_poly.pdbx_strand_id
1 'polypeptide(L)'
;MPDWKSLKDKAMNAVSNAAQEVDHQLALTKLRAAVNQAQATRDRALARLGQVVYETLQSQGTVVASDATVSELMSQLRESEAQLEAAQRALQQDGGGTNKTACPSCGSPVDPAAKFCATCGQSLA
;
A
#
# COMPACT_ATOMS: atom_id res chain seq x y z
N MET A 1 52.56 -1.54 14.71
CA MET A 1 51.63 -0.56 15.33
C MET A 1 50.25 -0.84 14.78
N PRO A 2 49.21 -0.90 15.63
CA PRO A 2 47.83 -1.05 15.15
C PRO A 2 47.45 0.17 14.29
N ASP A 3 46.81 -0.06 13.15
CA ASP A 3 46.36 1.00 12.25
C ASP A 3 45.12 1.72 12.83
N TRP A 4 45.37 2.81 13.55
CA TRP A 4 44.37 3.62 14.23
C TRP A 4 43.35 4.26 13.27
N LYS A 5 43.75 4.55 12.03
CA LYS A 5 42.88 5.17 11.02
C LYS A 5 41.84 4.15 10.53
N SER A 6 42.27 2.92 10.22
CA SER A 6 41.37 1.84 9.81
C SER A 6 40.31 1.50 10.87
N LEU A 7 40.67 1.55 12.17
CA LEU A 7 39.73 1.28 13.25
C LEU A 7 38.64 2.36 13.35
N LYS A 8 39.01 3.64 13.23
CA LYS A 8 38.06 4.76 13.21
C LYS A 8 37.13 4.69 12.00
N ASP A 9 37.66 4.42 10.81
CA ASP A 9 36.87 4.35 9.58
C ASP A 9 35.85 3.20 9.64
N LYS A 10 36.24 2.04 10.17
CA LYS A 10 35.32 0.91 10.41
C LYS A 10 34.21 1.26 11.40
N ALA A 11 34.53 1.96 12.49
CA ALA A 11 33.53 2.39 13.46
C ALA A 11 32.54 3.39 12.85
N MET A 12 33.02 4.36 12.06
CA MET A 12 32.17 5.34 11.37
C MET A 12 31.27 4.69 10.31
N ASN A 13 31.81 3.76 9.51
CA ASN A 13 31.01 3.01 8.53
C ASN A 13 29.93 2.16 9.20
N ALA A 14 30.24 1.51 10.33
CA ALA A 14 29.24 0.74 11.08
C ALA A 14 28.10 1.62 11.61
N VAL A 15 28.42 2.81 12.14
CA VAL A 15 27.41 3.78 12.60
C VAL A 15 26.58 4.32 11.43
N SER A 16 27.22 4.66 10.30
CA SER A 16 26.54 5.12 9.09
C SER A 16 25.58 4.07 8.54
N ASN A 17 26.02 2.81 8.46
CA ASN A 17 25.19 1.70 7.99
C ASN A 17 24.00 1.46 8.93
N ALA A 18 24.21 1.52 10.24
CA ALA A 18 23.12 1.40 11.22
C ALA A 18 22.12 2.56 11.10
N ALA A 19 22.57 3.79 10.85
CA ALA A 19 21.71 4.93 10.61
C ALA A 19 20.89 4.76 9.32
N GLN A 20 21.53 4.33 8.23
CA GLN A 20 20.87 4.05 6.96
C GLN A 20 19.80 2.96 7.07
N GLU A 21 20.05 1.90 7.84
CA GLU A 21 19.06 0.84 8.09
C GLU A 21 17.84 1.39 8.84
N VAL A 22 18.05 2.22 9.87
CA VAL A 22 16.94 2.85 10.62
C VAL A 22 16.11 3.78 9.71
N ASP A 23 16.77 4.58 8.88
CA ASP A 23 16.09 5.45 7.91
C ASP A 23 15.27 4.64 6.90
N HIS A 24 15.83 3.54 6.40
CA HIS A 24 15.15 2.63 5.49
C HIS A 24 13.92 1.97 6.15
N GLN A 25 14.05 1.45 7.37
CA GLN A 25 12.91 0.87 8.11
C GLN A 25 11.79 1.90 8.37
N LEU A 26 12.17 3.15 8.66
CA LEU A 26 11.20 4.24 8.82
C LEU A 26 10.50 4.56 7.50
N ALA A 27 11.23 4.58 6.38
CA ALA A 27 10.66 4.78 5.05
C ALA A 27 9.65 3.68 4.70
N LEU A 28 10.01 2.41 4.91
CA LEU A 28 9.10 1.27 4.73
C LEU A 28 7.86 1.37 5.62
N THR A 29 8.02 1.77 6.88
CA THR A 29 6.90 1.93 7.81
C THR A 29 5.92 3.00 7.34
N LYS A 30 6.44 4.14 6.86
CA LYS A 30 5.63 5.23 6.29
C LYS A 30 4.89 4.77 5.04
N LEU A 31 5.56 4.08 4.13
CA LEU A 31 4.95 3.56 2.90
C LEU A 31 3.84 2.54 3.20
N ARG A 32 4.06 1.63 4.16
CA ARG A 32 3.02 0.68 4.62
C ARG A 32 1.82 1.39 5.23
N ALA A 33 2.06 2.42 6.04
CA ALA A 33 0.99 3.24 6.60
C ALA A 33 0.18 3.94 5.49
N ALA A 34 0.86 4.47 4.46
CA ALA A 34 0.21 5.08 3.30
C ALA A 34 -0.66 4.09 2.52
N VAL A 35 -0.19 2.86 2.29
CA VAL A 35 -0.99 1.79 1.68
C VAL A 35 -2.25 1.50 2.48
N ASN A 36 -2.11 1.28 3.79
CA ASN A 36 -3.24 0.96 4.66
C ASN A 36 -4.25 2.11 4.70
N GLN A 37 -3.77 3.36 4.72
CA GLN A 37 -4.63 4.54 4.70
C GLN A 37 -5.40 4.66 3.36
N ALA A 38 -4.72 4.49 2.23
CA ALA A 38 -5.36 4.55 0.91
C ALA A 38 -6.39 3.43 0.73
N GLN A 39 -6.09 2.21 1.19
CA GLN A 39 -7.04 1.08 1.20
C GLN A 39 -8.27 1.38 2.06
N ALA A 40 -8.08 1.88 3.29
CA ALA A 40 -9.19 2.23 4.16
C ALA A 40 -10.09 3.33 3.56
N THR A 41 -9.50 4.31 2.87
CA THR A 41 -10.27 5.35 2.15
C THR A 41 -11.06 4.76 0.99
N ARG A 42 -10.43 3.91 0.17
CA ARG A 42 -11.08 3.20 -0.94
C ARG A 42 -12.29 2.40 -0.44
N ASP A 43 -12.10 1.58 0.60
CA ASP A 43 -13.14 0.70 1.12
C ASP A 43 -14.34 1.48 1.68
N ARG A 44 -14.06 2.58 2.40
CA ARG A 44 -15.12 3.48 2.90
C ARG A 44 -15.88 4.15 1.75
N ALA A 45 -15.17 4.63 0.73
CA ALA A 45 -15.79 5.26 -0.43
C ALA A 45 -16.64 4.27 -1.23
N LEU A 46 -16.18 3.03 -1.42
CA LEU A 46 -16.96 1.95 -2.06
C LEU A 46 -18.22 1.61 -1.27
N ALA A 47 -18.10 1.44 0.05
CA ALA A 47 -19.25 1.16 0.91
C ALA A 47 -20.28 2.30 0.85
N ARG A 48 -19.81 3.55 0.93
CA ARG A 48 -20.69 4.73 0.85
C ARG A 48 -21.33 4.88 -0.52
N LEU A 49 -20.59 4.63 -1.60
CA LEU A 49 -21.11 4.65 -2.95
C LEU A 49 -22.21 3.60 -3.13
N GLY A 50 -21.99 2.38 -2.66
CA GLY A 50 -23.01 1.32 -2.67
C GLY A 50 -24.28 1.71 -1.93
N GLN A 51 -24.15 2.35 -0.77
CA GLN A 51 -25.29 2.87 -0.01
C GLN A 51 -26.08 3.91 -0.81
N VAL A 52 -25.39 4.92 -1.35
CA VAL A 52 -26.03 6.00 -2.14
C VAL A 52 -26.72 5.42 -3.37
N VAL A 53 -26.03 4.57 -4.13
CA VAL A 53 -26.58 3.91 -5.32
C VAL A 53 -27.83 3.10 -4.98
N TYR A 54 -27.80 2.33 -3.89
CA TYR A 54 -28.95 1.53 -3.45
C TYR A 54 -30.16 2.41 -3.08
N GLU A 55 -29.94 3.44 -2.25
CA GLU A 55 -30.98 4.38 -1.82
C GLU A 55 -31.59 5.14 -3.01
N THR A 56 -30.75 5.58 -3.95
CA THR A 56 -31.19 6.27 -5.17
C THR A 56 -31.94 5.33 -6.12
N LEU A 57 -31.49 4.10 -6.32
CA LEU A 57 -32.24 3.11 -7.12
C LEU A 57 -33.59 2.77 -6.50
N GLN A 58 -33.66 2.63 -5.17
CA GLN A 58 -34.91 2.34 -4.48
C GLN A 58 -35.93 3.49 -4.60
N SER A 59 -35.46 4.74 -4.53
CA SER A 59 -36.32 5.92 -4.55
C SER A 59 -36.66 6.43 -5.95
N GLN A 60 -35.72 6.37 -6.89
CA GLN A 60 -35.84 6.98 -8.23
C GLN A 60 -35.86 5.95 -9.37
N GLY A 61 -35.46 4.70 -9.11
CA GLY A 61 -35.38 3.64 -10.13
C GLY A 61 -34.19 3.77 -11.08
N THR A 62 -33.38 4.81 -10.95
CA THR A 62 -32.19 5.05 -11.79
C THR A 62 -31.12 5.77 -10.98
N VAL A 63 -29.86 5.62 -11.40
CA VAL A 63 -28.72 6.37 -10.84
C VAL A 63 -28.01 7.05 -11.98
N VAL A 64 -27.75 8.34 -11.80
CA VAL A 64 -27.05 9.17 -12.79
C VAL A 64 -25.63 9.39 -12.29
N ALA A 65 -24.64 9.05 -13.13
CA ALA A 65 -23.23 9.22 -12.79
C ALA A 65 -22.82 10.69 -12.52
N SER A 66 -23.57 11.64 -13.07
CA SER A 66 -23.38 13.08 -12.85
C SER A 66 -24.07 13.61 -11.59
N ASP A 67 -24.74 12.77 -10.80
CA ASP A 67 -25.20 13.17 -9.47
C ASP A 67 -24.00 13.66 -8.64
N ALA A 68 -24.17 14.77 -7.93
CA ALA A 68 -23.06 15.42 -7.24
C ALA A 68 -22.42 14.50 -6.19
N THR A 69 -23.21 13.72 -5.47
CA THR A 69 -22.72 12.80 -4.44
C THR A 69 -21.99 11.61 -5.09
N VAL A 70 -22.56 11.05 -6.15
CA VAL A 70 -21.94 9.95 -6.90
C VAL A 70 -20.62 10.40 -7.53
N SER A 71 -20.62 11.54 -8.21
CA SER A 71 -19.43 12.11 -8.86
C SER A 71 -18.29 12.37 -7.86
N GLU A 72 -18.62 12.91 -6.68
CA GLU A 72 -17.65 13.13 -5.60
C GLU A 72 -17.05 11.82 -5.10
N LEU A 73 -17.88 10.81 -4.80
CA LEU A 73 -17.40 9.49 -4.35
C LEU A 73 -16.54 8.80 -5.43
N MET A 74 -16.90 8.93 -6.70
CA MET A 74 -16.11 8.42 -7.82
C MET A 74 -14.76 9.16 -7.95
N SER A 75 -14.71 10.45 -7.65
CA SER A 75 -13.46 11.21 -7.60
C SER A 75 -12.55 10.72 -6.46
N GLN A 76 -13.10 10.57 -5.26
CA GLN A 76 -12.38 10.04 -4.09
C GLN A 76 -11.85 8.62 -4.32
N LEU A 77 -12.63 7.77 -5.00
CA LEU A 77 -12.20 6.43 -5.39
C LEU A 77 -10.99 6.49 -6.33
N ARG A 78 -11.07 7.25 -7.42
CA ARG A 78 -9.95 7.39 -8.37
C ARG A 78 -8.69 7.92 -7.69
N GLU A 79 -8.82 8.91 -6.81
CA GLU A 79 -7.67 9.46 -6.08
C GLU A 79 -7.05 8.43 -5.13
N SER A 80 -7.87 7.76 -4.31
CA SER A 80 -7.37 6.74 -3.37
C SER A 80 -6.77 5.53 -4.09
N GLU A 81 -7.32 5.13 -5.24
CA GLU A 81 -6.74 4.08 -6.09
C GLU A 81 -5.39 4.48 -6.67
N ALA A 82 -5.25 5.73 -7.15
CA ALA A 82 -3.98 6.24 -7.64
C ALA A 82 -2.91 6.31 -6.54
N GLN A 83 -3.29 6.76 -5.33
CA GLN A 83 -2.40 6.78 -4.16
C GLN A 83 -1.98 5.37 -3.75
N LEU A 84 -2.91 4.41 -3.76
CA LEU A 84 -2.63 3.02 -3.44
C LEU A 84 -1.61 2.43 -4.43
N GLU A 85 -1.83 2.63 -5.72
CA GLU A 85 -0.93 2.15 -6.75
C GLU A 85 0.48 2.77 -6.61
N ALA A 86 0.56 4.08 -6.37
CA ALA A 86 1.84 4.76 -6.15
C ALA A 86 2.59 4.23 -4.93
N ALA A 87 1.90 4.06 -3.79
CA ALA A 87 2.50 3.56 -2.56
C ALA A 87 2.93 2.09 -2.68
N GLN A 88 2.14 1.26 -3.37
CA GLN A 88 2.47 -0.13 -3.65
C GLN A 88 3.69 -0.25 -4.57
N ARG A 89 3.76 0.55 -5.64
CA ARG A 89 4.93 0.60 -6.53
C ARG A 89 6.20 0.99 -5.76
N ALA A 90 6.12 1.99 -4.87
CA ALA A 90 7.25 2.39 -4.04
C ALA A 90 7.72 1.26 -3.11
N LEU A 91 6.80 0.52 -2.47
CA LEU A 91 7.14 -0.64 -1.65
C LEU A 91 7.76 -1.79 -2.46
N GLN A 92 7.34 -2.01 -3.70
CA GLN A 92 7.91 -3.04 -4.58
C GLN A 92 9.35 -2.70 -4.99
N GLN A 93 9.66 -1.43 -5.21
CA GLN A 93 11.01 -0.98 -5.56
C GLN A 93 12.00 -1.04 -4.39
N ASP A 94 11.49 -0.90 -3.15
CA ASP A 94 12.28 -0.98 -1.91
C ASP A 94 12.42 -2.44 -1.40
N GLY A 95 11.63 -3.37 -1.98
CA GLY A 95 11.66 -4.80 -1.70
C GLY A 95 12.88 -5.50 -2.28
N GLY A 96 14.02 -5.38 -1.61
CA GLY A 96 15.20 -6.20 -1.87
C GLY A 96 14.86 -7.71 -1.92
N GLY A 97 14.93 -8.29 -3.12
CA GLY A 97 15.43 -9.64 -3.37
C GLY A 97 14.83 -10.82 -2.59
N THR A 98 13.57 -10.79 -2.18
CA THR A 98 12.86 -12.03 -1.81
C THR A 98 11.81 -12.30 -2.87
N ASN A 99 11.83 -13.51 -3.42
CA ASN A 99 10.97 -14.02 -4.49
C ASN A 99 9.50 -14.10 -4.04
N LYS A 100 8.91 -12.96 -3.65
CA LYS A 100 7.51 -12.82 -3.24
C LYS A 100 6.74 -12.35 -4.46
N THR A 101 5.75 -13.15 -4.87
CA THR A 101 4.86 -12.79 -5.97
C THR A 101 3.80 -11.82 -5.45
N ALA A 102 3.24 -10.95 -6.29
CA ALA A 102 2.13 -10.11 -5.88
C ALA A 102 0.82 -10.91 -5.89
N CYS A 103 -0.03 -10.71 -4.88
CA CYS A 103 -1.37 -11.27 -4.86
C CYS A 103 -2.18 -10.72 -6.05
N PRO A 104 -2.81 -11.56 -6.89
CA PRO A 104 -3.54 -11.10 -8.06
C PRO A 104 -4.82 -10.32 -7.71
N SER A 105 -5.31 -10.44 -6.48
CA SER A 105 -6.53 -9.75 -6.04
C SER A 105 -6.26 -8.40 -5.37
N CYS A 106 -5.22 -8.28 -4.55
CA CYS A 106 -4.97 -7.07 -3.75
C CYS A 106 -3.59 -6.45 -3.93
N GLY A 107 -2.69 -7.08 -4.70
CA GLY A 107 -1.34 -6.61 -4.96
C GLY A 107 -0.34 -6.79 -3.81
N SER A 108 -0.78 -7.31 -2.65
CA SER A 108 0.11 -7.55 -1.51
C SER A 108 1.19 -8.59 -1.84
N PRO A 109 2.42 -8.44 -1.35
CA PRO A 109 3.46 -9.45 -1.53
C PRO A 109 3.08 -10.73 -0.79
N VAL A 110 3.04 -11.84 -1.51
CA VAL A 110 2.73 -13.16 -1.02
C VAL A 110 3.89 -14.10 -1.27
N ASP A 111 4.11 -15.01 -0.32
CA ASP A 111 5.05 -16.10 -0.53
C ASP A 111 4.50 -16.97 -1.69
N PRO A 112 5.30 -17.34 -2.69
CA PRO A 112 4.85 -18.22 -3.77
C PRO A 112 4.38 -19.59 -3.28
N ALA A 113 4.77 -20.02 -2.07
CA ALA A 113 4.26 -21.23 -1.43
C ALA A 113 2.98 -21.01 -0.60
N ALA A 114 2.51 -19.76 -0.44
CA ALA A 114 1.31 -19.46 0.33
C ALA A 114 0.06 -19.93 -0.42
N LYS A 115 -0.82 -20.67 0.28
CA LYS A 115 -2.13 -21.09 -0.26
C LYS A 115 -3.16 -19.96 -0.28
N PHE A 116 -3.01 -18.99 0.62
CA PHE A 116 -3.92 -17.86 0.79
C PHE A 116 -3.13 -16.57 1.02
N CYS A 117 -3.68 -15.45 0.56
CA CYS A 117 -3.13 -14.13 0.85
C CYS A 117 -3.38 -13.77 2.33
N ALA A 118 -2.30 -13.54 3.07
CA ALA A 118 -2.41 -13.13 4.48
C ALA A 118 -3.05 -11.74 4.67
N THR A 119 -3.17 -10.93 3.60
CA THR A 119 -3.80 -9.61 3.65
C THR A 119 -5.29 -9.65 3.33
N CYS A 120 -5.69 -10.27 2.21
CA CYS A 120 -7.08 -10.24 1.74
C CYS A 120 -7.80 -11.58 1.81
N GLY A 121 -7.13 -12.66 2.19
CA GLY A 121 -7.72 -14.01 2.26
C GLY A 121 -7.90 -14.71 0.91
N GLN A 122 -7.53 -14.07 -0.21
CA GLN A 122 -7.67 -14.66 -1.55
C GLN A 122 -6.90 -15.98 -1.68
N SER A 123 -7.52 -16.99 -2.29
CA SER A 123 -6.85 -18.25 -2.64
C SER A 123 -5.81 -18.02 -3.74
N LEU A 124 -4.60 -18.55 -3.54
CA LEU A 124 -3.45 -18.37 -4.44
C LEU A 124 -3.01 -19.69 -5.11
N ALA A 125 -3.67 -20.79 -4.76
CA ALA A 125 -3.47 -22.13 -5.33
C ALA A 125 -4.37 -22.37 -6.55
#